data_AF-A0A829NFR9-F1
#
_entry.id   AF-A0A829NFR9-F1
#
_cell.length_a   1.000
_cell.length_b   1.000
_cell.length_c   1.000
_cell.angle_alpha   90.00
_cell.angle_beta   90.00
_cell.angle_gamma   90.00
#
_symmetry.space_group_name_H-M   'P 1'
#
loop_
_entity.id
_entity.type
_entity.pdbx_description
1 polymer ?
#
loop_
_entity_poly.entity_id
_entity_poly.type
_entity_poly.pdbx_seq_one_letter_code
_entity_poly.pdbx_strand_id
1 'polypeptide(L)'
;MTPHAETLGKARTAADFAAVIALLDTDINDAVVRRRALEQAEDRAVFGDGDLAAARAALDACNDVITLLEKTICVADTRRIDAAESEARADIAALGDEIAAKAATLTERWRNAARLVELLRQELFEADALVRAIATANGLFDAASVAELKINLTAARRAAMAGARAAAPARLSRAGLQVDRLLLSLLAAGGPLDPRPQLGAPVAGVKSKFIPAIKPIPARKPIPAIKPLGERG
;
A
#
# COMPACT_ATOMS: atom_id res chain seq x y z
N MET A 1 12.74 34.93 -41.22
CA MET A 1 12.22 34.33 -39.99
C MET A 1 13.24 34.57 -38.89
N THR A 2 12.82 34.96 -37.69
CA THR A 2 13.75 35.12 -36.56
C THR A 2 14.12 33.74 -35.99
N PRO A 3 15.32 33.55 -35.42
CA PRO A 3 15.79 32.26 -34.88
C PRO A 3 14.83 31.65 -33.84
N HIS A 4 14.16 32.52 -33.07
CA HIS A 4 13.21 32.12 -32.03
C HIS A 4 11.89 31.56 -32.60
N ALA A 5 11.45 32.00 -33.79
CA ALA A 5 10.24 31.49 -34.42
C ALA A 5 10.39 30.03 -34.88
N GLU A 6 11.59 29.64 -35.36
CA GLU A 6 11.89 28.25 -35.71
C GLU A 6 11.98 27.35 -34.47
N THR A 7 12.60 27.85 -33.40
CA THR A 7 12.73 27.12 -32.13
C THR A 7 11.36 26.92 -31.48
N LEU A 8 10.50 27.93 -31.50
CA LEU A 8 9.11 27.84 -31.06
C LEU A 8 8.29 26.84 -31.90
N GLY A 9 8.54 26.77 -33.21
CA GLY A 9 7.89 25.80 -34.11
C GLY A 9 8.29 24.34 -33.85
N LYS A 10 9.48 24.12 -33.26
CA LYS A 10 10.02 22.81 -32.89
C LYS A 10 9.67 22.39 -31.46
N ALA A 11 9.36 23.34 -30.57
CA ALA A 11 8.98 23.05 -29.18
C ALA A 11 7.75 22.14 -29.11
N ARG A 12 7.80 21.13 -28.24
CA ARG A 12 6.71 20.16 -28.05
C ARG A 12 6.29 20.03 -26.59
N THR A 13 7.23 20.24 -25.67
CA THR A 13 6.98 20.10 -24.23
C THR A 13 6.84 21.44 -23.54
N ALA A 14 6.25 21.45 -22.35
CA ALA A 14 6.19 22.63 -21.49
C ALA A 14 7.60 23.18 -21.18
N ALA A 15 8.59 22.28 -21.01
CA ALA A 15 9.98 22.66 -20.79
C ALA A 15 10.60 23.35 -22.03
N ASP A 16 10.33 22.83 -23.24
CA ASP A 16 10.80 23.45 -24.47
C ASP A 16 10.25 24.86 -24.64
N PHE A 17 8.94 25.05 -24.41
CA PHE A 17 8.32 26.37 -24.49
C PHE A 17 8.88 27.32 -23.42
N ALA A 18 9.10 26.85 -22.19
CA ALA A 18 9.71 27.65 -21.13
C ALA A 18 11.13 28.13 -21.52
N ALA A 19 11.93 27.26 -22.12
CA ALA A 19 13.28 27.61 -22.60
C ALA A 19 13.23 28.68 -23.70
N VAL A 20 12.27 28.59 -24.63
CA VAL A 20 12.10 29.59 -25.69
C VAL A 20 11.62 30.94 -25.12
N ILE A 21 10.70 30.92 -24.15
CA ILE A 21 10.22 32.14 -23.48
C ILE A 21 11.37 32.86 -22.76
N ALA A 22 12.23 32.13 -22.04
CA ALA A 22 13.38 32.72 -21.36
C ALA A 22 14.36 33.45 -22.32
N LEU A 23 14.52 32.93 -23.55
CA LEU A 23 15.30 33.61 -24.58
C LEU A 23 14.60 34.87 -25.09
N LEU A 24 13.28 34.81 -25.33
CA LEU A 24 12.48 35.97 -25.75
C LEU A 24 12.43 37.06 -24.66
N ASP A 25 12.44 36.67 -23.39
CA ASP A 25 12.53 37.59 -22.23
C ASP A 25 13.90 38.29 -22.18
N THR A 26 14.95 37.67 -22.71
CA THR A 26 16.26 38.33 -22.86
C THR A 26 16.19 39.36 -24.00
N ASP A 27 15.64 38.97 -25.14
CA ASP A 27 15.50 39.85 -26.31
C ASP A 27 14.65 41.10 -26.04
N ILE A 28 13.56 40.95 -25.27
CA ILE A 28 12.70 42.07 -24.89
C ILE A 28 13.41 43.04 -23.94
N ASN A 29 14.19 42.52 -22.98
CA ASN A 29 15.01 43.35 -22.10
C ASN A 29 16.04 44.15 -22.90
N ASP A 30 16.72 43.52 -23.86
CA ASP A 30 17.66 44.19 -24.76
C ASP A 30 16.98 45.22 -25.66
N ALA A 31 15.76 44.94 -26.15
CA ALA A 31 14.96 45.89 -26.91
C ALA A 31 14.54 47.10 -26.07
N VAL A 32 14.15 46.91 -24.80
CA VAL A 32 13.81 48.00 -23.87
C VAL A 32 15.02 48.88 -23.57
N VAL A 33 16.21 48.30 -23.39
CA VAL A 33 17.46 49.06 -23.22
C VAL A 33 17.77 49.88 -24.46
N ARG A 34 17.65 49.29 -25.65
CA ARG A 34 17.83 50.01 -26.93
C ARG A 34 16.82 51.13 -27.10
N ARG A 35 15.55 50.92 -26.73
CA ARG A 35 14.52 51.96 -26.78
C ARG A 35 14.90 53.19 -25.96
N ARG A 36 15.38 53.01 -24.72
CA ARG A 36 15.85 54.11 -23.88
C ARG A 36 17.01 54.89 -24.50
N ALA A 37 17.93 54.20 -25.17
CA ALA A 37 19.02 54.86 -25.88
C ALA A 37 18.54 55.64 -27.12
N LEU A 38 17.50 55.15 -27.80
CA LEU A 38 16.86 55.84 -28.92
C LEU A 38 16.03 57.05 -28.46
N GLU A 39 15.32 56.96 -27.35
CA GLU A 39 14.63 58.10 -26.70
C GLU A 39 15.63 59.23 -26.42
N GLN A 40 16.80 58.92 -25.84
CA GLN A 40 17.88 59.90 -25.62
C GLN A 40 18.49 60.47 -26.92
N ALA A 41 18.47 59.70 -28.02
CA ALA A 41 18.94 60.17 -29.32
C ALA A 41 17.91 61.10 -29.99
N GLU A 42 16.62 60.81 -29.84
CA GLU A 42 15.53 61.70 -30.25
C GLU A 42 15.61 63.03 -29.49
N ASP A 43 15.74 62.99 -28.16
CA ASP A 43 15.86 64.19 -27.34
C ASP A 43 17.02 65.09 -27.81
N ARG A 44 18.19 64.51 -28.11
CA ARG A 44 19.35 65.26 -28.65
C ARG A 44 19.08 65.85 -30.03
N ALA A 45 18.41 65.10 -30.91
CA ALA A 45 18.05 65.57 -32.25
C ALA A 45 17.02 66.71 -32.20
N VAL A 46 16.13 66.75 -31.20
CA VAL A 46 15.20 67.88 -30.96
C VAL A 46 15.96 69.18 -30.67
N PHE A 47 17.09 69.10 -29.97
CA PHE A 47 17.96 70.26 -29.70
C PHE A 47 18.95 70.57 -30.85
N GLY A 48 18.81 69.92 -32.00
CA GLY A 48 19.60 70.20 -33.20
C GLY A 48 20.88 69.36 -33.35
N ASP A 49 21.13 68.41 -32.45
CA ASP A 49 22.26 67.46 -32.54
C ASP A 49 21.80 66.12 -33.14
N GLY A 50 21.52 66.12 -34.45
CA GLY A 50 21.18 64.92 -35.22
C GLY A 50 19.98 65.05 -36.17
N ASP A 51 19.58 63.92 -36.75
CA ASP A 51 18.41 63.80 -37.62
C ASP A 51 17.19 63.30 -36.81
N LEU A 52 16.26 64.21 -36.53
CA LEU A 52 15.04 63.94 -35.77
C LEU A 52 14.10 62.95 -36.47
N ALA A 53 14.03 62.98 -37.80
CA ALA A 53 13.16 62.07 -38.55
C ALA A 53 13.70 60.64 -38.48
N ALA A 54 15.03 60.47 -38.61
CA ALA A 54 15.68 59.19 -38.45
C ALA A 54 15.56 58.63 -37.02
N ALA A 55 15.71 59.49 -35.99
CA ALA A 55 15.59 59.08 -34.59
C ALA A 55 14.18 58.56 -34.26
N ARG A 56 13.13 59.27 -34.72
CA ARG A 56 11.73 58.84 -34.57
C ARG A 56 11.43 57.53 -35.28
N ALA A 57 11.87 57.40 -36.54
CA ALA A 57 11.69 56.15 -37.29
C ALA A 57 12.36 54.95 -36.60
N ALA A 58 13.55 55.15 -36.02
CA ALA A 58 14.25 54.11 -35.26
C ALA A 58 13.52 53.76 -33.95
N LEU A 59 12.96 54.75 -33.24
CA LEU A 59 12.18 54.53 -32.02
C LEU A 59 10.88 53.76 -32.31
N ASP A 60 10.15 54.15 -33.36
CA ASP A 60 8.94 53.46 -33.82
C ASP A 60 9.24 52.00 -34.21
N ALA A 61 10.31 51.77 -34.99
CA ALA A 61 10.75 50.42 -35.32
C ALA A 61 11.12 49.59 -34.08
N CYS A 62 11.71 50.20 -33.04
CA CYS A 62 12.01 49.53 -31.79
C CYS A 62 10.73 49.18 -31.01
N ASN A 63 9.72 50.07 -31.01
CA ASN A 63 8.42 49.81 -30.39
C ASN A 63 7.67 48.67 -31.09
N ASP A 64 7.73 48.59 -32.41
CA ASP A 64 7.16 47.48 -33.19
C ASP A 64 7.82 46.14 -32.83
N VAL A 65 9.15 46.13 -32.66
CA VAL A 65 9.89 44.93 -32.23
C VAL A 65 9.47 44.49 -30.82
N ILE A 66 9.37 45.42 -29.86
CA ILE A 66 8.91 45.11 -28.49
C ILE A 66 7.49 44.52 -28.55
N THR A 67 6.59 45.15 -29.29
CA THR A 67 5.21 44.68 -29.44
C THR A 67 5.14 43.27 -30.06
N LEU A 68 6.01 42.97 -31.02
CA LEU A 68 6.10 41.64 -31.63
C LEU A 68 6.63 40.59 -30.64
N LEU A 69 7.65 40.93 -29.85
CA LEU A 69 8.20 40.04 -28.82
C LEU A 69 7.18 39.73 -27.73
N GLU A 70 6.47 40.74 -27.21
CA GLU A 70 5.41 40.56 -26.21
C GLU A 70 4.29 39.63 -26.70
N LYS A 71 3.83 39.84 -27.95
CA LYS A 71 2.83 38.96 -28.58
C LYS A 71 3.35 37.53 -28.73
N THR A 72 4.62 37.38 -29.10
CA THR A 72 5.24 36.06 -29.27
C THR A 72 5.37 35.32 -27.94
N ILE A 73 5.79 36.02 -26.87
CA ILE A 73 5.86 35.48 -25.51
C ILE A 73 4.48 35.04 -25.03
N CYS A 74 3.45 35.86 -25.22
CA CYS A 74 2.08 35.53 -24.83
C CYS A 74 1.59 34.25 -25.52
N VAL A 75 1.80 34.11 -26.84
CA VAL A 75 1.43 32.89 -27.57
C VAL A 75 2.24 31.67 -27.11
N ALA A 76 3.54 31.86 -26.85
CA ALA A 76 4.40 30.80 -26.34
C ALA A 76 3.96 30.32 -24.95
N ASP A 77 3.56 31.23 -24.06
CA ASP A 77 3.12 30.91 -22.71
C ASP A 77 1.78 30.16 -22.71
N THR A 78 0.83 30.55 -23.55
CA THR A 78 -0.41 29.77 -23.74
C THR A 78 -0.11 28.34 -24.17
N ARG A 79 0.77 28.16 -25.17
CA ARG A 79 1.18 26.82 -25.64
C ARG A 79 1.92 26.03 -24.57
N ARG A 80 2.73 26.70 -23.74
CA ARG A 80 3.42 26.09 -22.61
C ARG A 80 2.43 25.53 -21.58
N ILE A 81 1.40 26.31 -21.25
CA ILE A 81 0.34 25.89 -20.31
C ILE A 81 -0.41 24.69 -20.89
N ASP A 82 -0.83 24.75 -22.15
CA ASP A 82 -1.51 23.65 -22.83
C ASP A 82 -0.67 22.37 -22.85
N ALA A 83 0.64 22.49 -23.15
CA ALA A 83 1.56 21.36 -23.13
C ALA A 83 1.70 20.77 -21.72
N ALA A 84 1.84 21.61 -20.69
CA ALA A 84 1.94 21.16 -19.30
C ALA A 84 0.67 20.43 -18.84
N GLU A 85 -0.51 20.93 -19.21
CA GLU A 85 -1.77 20.25 -18.92
C GLU A 85 -1.87 18.90 -19.64
N SER A 86 -1.47 18.84 -20.91
CA SER A 86 -1.49 17.61 -21.69
C SER A 86 -0.52 16.57 -21.13
N GLU A 87 0.68 16.98 -20.73
CA GLU A 87 1.69 16.13 -20.08
C GLU A 87 1.17 15.59 -18.75
N ALA A 88 0.63 16.46 -17.89
CA ALA A 88 0.06 16.03 -16.61
C ALA A 88 -1.10 15.03 -16.79
N ARG A 89 -1.95 15.23 -17.80
CA ARG A 89 -3.02 14.27 -18.14
C ARG A 89 -2.45 12.93 -18.61
N ALA A 90 -1.37 12.95 -19.40
CA ALA A 90 -0.70 11.73 -19.86
C ALA A 90 -0.08 10.95 -18.68
N ASP A 91 0.56 11.64 -17.73
CA ASP A 91 1.13 11.03 -16.53
C ASP A 91 0.05 10.39 -15.65
N ILE A 92 -1.08 11.09 -15.46
CA ILE A 92 -2.23 10.56 -14.71
C ILE A 92 -2.80 9.32 -15.40
N ALA A 93 -2.91 9.33 -16.74
CA ALA A 93 -3.38 8.17 -17.50
C ALA A 93 -2.43 6.97 -17.33
N ALA A 94 -1.12 7.19 -17.42
CA ALA A 94 -0.11 6.15 -17.21
C ALA A 94 -0.17 5.56 -15.79
N LEU A 95 -0.37 6.40 -14.76
CA LEU A 95 -0.61 5.93 -13.39
C LEU A 95 -1.90 5.10 -13.29
N GLY A 96 -2.95 5.51 -13.99
CA GLY A 96 -4.20 4.77 -14.10
C GLY A 96 -4.00 3.37 -14.67
N ASP A 97 -3.27 3.26 -15.78
CA ASP A 97 -2.94 1.99 -16.43
C ASP A 97 -2.08 1.09 -15.54
N GLU A 98 -1.08 1.65 -14.84
CA GLU A 98 -0.24 0.91 -13.91
C GLU A 98 -1.08 0.34 -12.74
N ILE A 99 -1.97 1.14 -12.17
CA ILE A 99 -2.86 0.72 -11.08
C ILE A 99 -3.85 -0.34 -11.58
N ALA A 100 -4.39 -0.20 -12.79
CA ALA A 100 -5.27 -1.19 -13.39
C ALA A 100 -4.55 -2.54 -13.58
N ALA A 101 -3.31 -2.53 -14.07
CA ALA A 101 -2.50 -3.75 -14.19
C ALA A 101 -2.22 -4.42 -12.83
N LYS A 102 -1.91 -3.63 -11.80
CA LYS A 102 -1.75 -4.12 -10.42
C LYS A 102 -3.06 -4.71 -9.88
N ALA A 103 -4.20 -4.09 -10.14
CA ALA A 103 -5.52 -4.56 -9.74
C ALA A 103 -5.89 -5.89 -10.44
N ALA A 104 -5.56 -6.03 -11.72
CA ALA A 104 -5.74 -7.29 -12.45
C ALA A 104 -4.93 -8.43 -11.81
N THR A 105 -3.65 -8.17 -11.52
CA THR A 105 -2.77 -9.12 -10.82
C THR A 105 -3.32 -9.49 -9.45
N LEU A 106 -3.79 -8.51 -8.67
CA LEU A 106 -4.41 -8.74 -7.36
C LEU A 106 -5.66 -9.62 -7.47
N THR A 107 -6.50 -9.37 -8.47
CA THR A 107 -7.70 -10.15 -8.72
C THR A 107 -7.36 -11.62 -9.00
N GLU A 108 -6.33 -11.89 -9.81
CA GLU A 108 -5.86 -13.25 -10.04
C GLU A 108 -5.34 -13.91 -8.76
N ARG A 109 -4.61 -13.18 -7.92
CA ARG A 109 -4.15 -13.69 -6.62
C ARG A 109 -5.32 -14.04 -5.72
N TRP A 110 -6.38 -13.24 -5.69
CA TRP A 110 -7.59 -13.54 -4.93
C TRP A 110 -8.37 -14.74 -5.46
N ARG A 111 -8.53 -14.87 -6.78
CA ARG A 111 -9.15 -16.07 -7.38
C ARG A 111 -8.36 -17.34 -7.00
N ASN A 112 -7.03 -17.27 -7.06
CA ASN A 112 -6.18 -18.38 -6.66
C ASN A 112 -6.29 -18.70 -5.17
N ALA A 113 -6.30 -17.68 -4.30
CA ALA A 113 -6.48 -17.88 -2.87
C ALA A 113 -7.84 -18.52 -2.56
N ALA A 114 -8.92 -18.05 -3.17
CA ALA A 114 -10.26 -18.63 -3.01
C ALA A 114 -10.28 -20.11 -3.43
N ARG A 115 -9.70 -20.44 -4.59
CA ARG A 115 -9.57 -21.83 -5.06
C ARG A 115 -8.80 -22.70 -4.07
N LEU A 116 -7.67 -22.22 -3.56
CA LEU A 116 -6.84 -22.97 -2.61
C LEU A 116 -7.54 -23.18 -1.26
N VAL A 117 -8.30 -22.19 -0.79
CA VAL A 117 -9.10 -22.31 0.43
C VAL A 117 -10.16 -23.40 0.28
N GLU A 118 -10.90 -23.42 -0.83
CA GLU A 118 -11.92 -24.45 -1.04
C GLU A 118 -11.34 -25.85 -1.21
N LEU A 119 -10.21 -25.99 -1.91
CA LEU A 119 -9.48 -27.26 -1.98
C LEU A 119 -9.03 -27.72 -0.59
N LEU A 120 -8.44 -26.81 0.20
CA LEU A 120 -8.04 -27.14 1.57
C LEU A 120 -9.24 -27.58 2.42
N ARG A 121 -10.40 -26.93 2.28
CA ARG A 121 -11.62 -27.32 3.01
C ARG A 121 -12.07 -28.73 2.65
N GLN A 122 -12.07 -29.09 1.36
CA GLN A 122 -12.43 -30.43 0.89
C GLN A 122 -11.50 -31.49 1.46
N GLU A 123 -10.18 -31.29 1.34
CA GLU A 123 -9.16 -32.20 1.89
C GLU A 123 -9.31 -32.39 3.41
N LEU A 124 -9.60 -31.31 4.15
CA LEU A 124 -9.82 -31.39 5.59
C LEU A 124 -11.08 -32.19 5.95
N PHE A 125 -12.16 -32.08 5.17
CA PHE A 125 -13.38 -32.88 5.39
C PHE A 125 -13.14 -34.37 5.12
N GLU A 126 -12.42 -34.69 4.05
CA GLU A 126 -12.08 -36.08 3.72
C GLU A 126 -11.12 -36.66 4.76
N ALA A 127 -10.10 -35.91 5.18
CA ALA A 127 -9.18 -36.33 6.23
C ALA A 127 -9.91 -36.58 7.57
N ASP A 128 -10.86 -35.72 7.94
CA ASP A 128 -11.68 -35.89 9.15
C ASP A 128 -12.56 -37.14 9.08
N ALA A 129 -13.16 -37.44 7.92
CA ALA A 129 -13.89 -38.68 7.70
C ALA A 129 -12.98 -39.91 7.85
N LEU A 130 -11.77 -39.88 7.29
CA LEU A 130 -10.78 -40.95 7.41
C LEU A 130 -10.31 -41.13 8.86
N VAL A 131 -10.06 -40.04 9.58
CA VAL A 131 -9.68 -40.09 11.01
C VAL A 131 -10.75 -40.80 11.83
N ARG A 132 -12.03 -40.50 11.62
CA ARG A 132 -13.13 -41.19 12.31
C ARG A 132 -13.21 -42.67 11.95
N ALA A 133 -13.04 -43.02 10.68
CA ALA A 133 -13.03 -44.42 10.24
C ALA A 133 -11.88 -45.22 10.87
N ILE A 134 -10.66 -44.66 10.88
CA ILE A 134 -9.49 -45.29 11.50
C ILE A 134 -9.66 -45.39 13.03
N ALA A 135 -10.21 -44.35 13.67
CA ALA A 135 -10.50 -44.39 15.11
C ALA A 135 -11.48 -45.52 15.45
N THR A 136 -12.50 -45.73 14.62
CA THR A 136 -13.48 -46.81 14.77
C THR A 136 -12.81 -48.18 14.61
N ALA A 137 -12.00 -48.35 13.58
CA ALA A 137 -11.24 -49.59 13.35
C ALA A 137 -10.26 -49.89 14.50
N ASN A 138 -9.54 -48.88 14.99
CA ASN A 138 -8.65 -49.01 16.15
C ASN A 138 -9.41 -49.47 17.41
N GLY A 139 -10.64 -48.97 17.62
CA GLY A 139 -11.50 -49.42 18.71
C GLY A 139 -11.93 -50.89 18.58
N LEU A 140 -12.19 -51.36 17.35
CA LEU A 140 -12.47 -52.78 17.08
C LEU A 140 -11.23 -53.66 17.32
N PHE A 141 -10.04 -53.19 16.93
CA PHE A 141 -8.79 -53.89 17.21
C PHE A 141 -8.51 -53.98 18.71
N ASP A 142 -8.83 -52.93 19.47
CA ASP A 142 -8.74 -52.94 20.94
C ASP A 142 -9.69 -53.99 21.54
N ALA A 143 -10.94 -54.06 21.08
CA ALA A 143 -11.91 -55.05 21.53
C ALA A 143 -11.49 -56.50 21.20
N ALA A 144 -10.85 -56.70 20.05
CA ALA A 144 -10.31 -57.99 19.62
C ALA A 144 -8.92 -58.32 20.21
N SER A 145 -8.32 -57.43 21.00
CA SER A 145 -6.95 -57.55 21.54
C SER A 145 -5.86 -57.70 20.48
N VAL A 146 -6.05 -57.14 19.28
CA VAL A 146 -5.10 -57.20 18.15
C VAL A 146 -4.38 -55.86 17.98
N ALA A 147 -3.56 -55.49 18.97
CA ALA A 147 -2.94 -54.17 19.06
C ALA A 147 -1.95 -53.85 17.93
N GLU A 148 -1.36 -54.88 17.32
CA GLU A 148 -0.38 -54.74 16.22
C GLU A 148 -0.95 -54.13 14.94
N LEU A 149 -2.27 -54.20 14.73
CA LEU A 149 -2.95 -53.62 13.56
C LEU A 149 -3.31 -52.14 13.75
N LYS A 150 -3.07 -51.57 14.94
CA LYS A 150 -3.47 -50.19 15.24
C LYS A 150 -2.64 -49.17 14.49
N ILE A 151 -3.31 -48.17 13.93
CA ILE A 151 -2.66 -47.04 13.28
C ILE A 151 -2.47 -45.91 14.29
N ASN A 152 -1.23 -45.42 14.42
CA ASN A 152 -0.92 -44.23 15.20
C ASN A 152 -1.13 -42.95 14.38
N LEU A 153 -2.31 -42.35 14.51
CA LEU A 153 -2.69 -41.11 13.80
C LEU A 153 -1.73 -39.94 14.07
N THR A 154 -1.22 -39.81 15.30
CA THR A 154 -0.28 -38.74 15.67
C THR A 154 1.06 -38.89 14.95
N ALA A 155 1.54 -40.12 14.80
CA ALA A 155 2.78 -40.41 14.07
C ALA A 155 2.62 -40.14 12.56
N ALA A 156 1.52 -40.60 11.96
CA ALA A 156 1.20 -40.35 10.55
C ALA A 156 1.13 -38.85 10.24
N ARG A 157 0.43 -38.06 11.08
CA ARG A 157 0.36 -36.60 10.95
C ARG A 157 1.73 -35.94 11.05
N ARG A 158 2.54 -36.31 12.05
CA ARG A 158 3.88 -35.72 12.22
C ARG A 158 4.77 -35.95 10.99
N ALA A 159 4.72 -37.15 10.42
CA ALA A 159 5.44 -37.47 9.19
C ALA A 159 4.94 -36.64 8.00
N ALA A 160 3.62 -36.52 7.82
CA ALA A 160 3.03 -35.74 6.74
C ALA A 160 3.31 -34.22 6.83
N MET A 161 3.42 -33.69 8.05
CA MET A 161 3.69 -32.26 8.29
C MET A 161 5.19 -31.93 8.36
N ALA A 162 6.07 -32.91 8.15
CA ALA A 162 7.50 -32.69 8.09
C ALA A 162 7.88 -32.06 6.74
N GLY A 163 8.56 -30.91 6.77
CA GLY A 163 8.98 -30.24 5.54
C GLY A 163 9.35 -28.78 5.76
N ALA A 164 9.99 -28.21 4.74
CA ALA A 164 10.35 -26.80 4.72
C ALA A 164 9.09 -25.93 4.64
N ARG A 165 9.06 -24.86 5.45
CA ARG A 165 7.95 -23.90 5.48
C ARG A 165 8.29 -22.70 4.59
N ALA A 166 7.26 -22.11 3.99
CA ALA A 166 7.40 -20.85 3.28
C ALA A 166 7.89 -19.75 4.23
N ALA A 167 8.84 -18.93 3.76
CA ALA A 167 9.30 -17.78 4.53
C ALA A 167 8.25 -16.66 4.52
N ALA A 168 7.97 -16.11 5.69
CA ALA A 168 7.09 -14.95 5.80
C ALA A 168 7.76 -13.73 5.17
N PRO A 169 7.04 -12.90 4.38
CA PRO A 169 7.59 -11.68 3.82
C PRO A 169 7.87 -10.65 4.93
N ALA A 170 8.84 -9.76 4.69
CA ALA A 170 9.38 -8.84 5.70
C ALA A 170 8.34 -7.88 6.30
N ARG A 171 7.27 -7.55 5.56
CA ARG A 171 6.20 -6.65 6.01
C ARG A 171 4.85 -7.21 5.62
N LEU A 172 4.13 -7.75 6.60
CA LEU A 172 2.72 -8.12 6.48
C LEU A 172 1.85 -7.08 7.17
N SER A 173 0.66 -6.85 6.61
CA SER A 173 -0.38 -6.10 7.31
C SER A 173 -0.82 -6.86 8.56
N ARG A 174 -1.45 -6.17 9.51
CA ARG A 174 -2.00 -6.80 10.72
C ARG A 174 -2.98 -7.93 10.39
N ALA A 175 -3.83 -7.72 9.39
CA ALA A 175 -4.75 -8.75 8.90
C ALA A 175 -4.00 -9.94 8.29
N GLY A 176 -2.97 -9.68 7.48
CA GLY A 176 -2.11 -10.73 6.91
C GLY A 176 -1.44 -11.58 7.99
N LEU A 177 -0.92 -10.95 9.05
CA LEU A 177 -0.35 -11.67 10.20
C LEU A 177 -1.38 -12.53 10.94
N GLN A 178 -2.62 -12.08 11.06
CA GLN A 178 -3.68 -12.86 11.71
C GLN A 178 -4.04 -14.10 10.89
N VAL A 179 -4.17 -13.96 9.57
CA VAL A 179 -4.42 -15.08 8.65
C VAL A 179 -3.26 -16.07 8.67
N ASP A 180 -2.02 -15.58 8.62
CA ASP A 180 -0.81 -16.43 8.68
C ASP A 180 -0.77 -17.25 9.97
N ARG A 181 -1.03 -16.63 11.13
CA ARG A 181 -1.12 -17.34 12.41
C ARG A 181 -2.19 -18.43 12.40
N LEU A 182 -3.36 -18.15 11.83
CA LEU A 182 -4.44 -19.12 11.73
C LEU A 182 -4.05 -20.31 10.84
N LEU A 183 -3.43 -20.05 9.67
CA LEU A 183 -2.97 -21.12 8.77
C LEU A 183 -1.86 -21.96 9.41
N LEU A 184 -0.90 -21.32 10.08
CA LEU A 184 0.16 -22.02 10.81
C LEU A 184 -0.38 -22.86 11.98
N SER A 185 -1.48 -22.43 12.61
CA SER A 185 -2.13 -23.21 13.67
C SER A 185 -2.65 -24.57 13.17
N LEU A 186 -3.06 -24.66 11.90
CA LEU A 186 -3.49 -25.93 11.28
C LEU A 186 -2.33 -26.93 11.18
N LEU A 187 -1.09 -26.45 11.09
CA LEU A 187 0.12 -27.25 10.97
C LEU A 187 0.78 -27.56 12.33
N ALA A 188 0.36 -26.88 13.39
CA ALA A 188 0.92 -27.07 14.72
C ALA A 188 0.50 -28.43 15.35
N ALA A 189 1.36 -28.99 16.18
CA ALA A 189 1.00 -30.08 17.09
C ALA A 189 0.11 -29.51 18.22
N GLY A 190 -0.96 -30.22 18.60
CA GLY A 190 -1.97 -29.72 19.53
C GLY A 190 -2.90 -28.64 18.96
N GLY A 191 -2.82 -28.37 17.65
CA GLY A 191 -3.71 -27.45 16.95
C GLY A 191 -5.13 -28.01 16.74
N PRO A 192 -6.02 -27.27 16.08
CA PRO A 192 -7.42 -27.65 15.88
C PRO A 192 -7.61 -28.97 15.09
N LEU A 193 -6.59 -29.42 14.37
CA LEU A 193 -6.57 -30.66 13.61
C LEU A 193 -5.83 -31.81 14.33
N ASP A 194 -5.41 -31.64 15.60
CA ASP A 194 -4.82 -32.71 16.40
C ASP A 194 -5.95 -33.51 17.08
N PRO A 195 -6.12 -34.81 16.79
CA PRO A 195 -7.22 -35.63 17.30
C PRO A 195 -7.10 -35.97 18.80
N ARG A 196 -6.39 -35.18 19.59
CA ARG A 196 -6.29 -35.43 21.04
C ARG A 196 -7.70 -35.38 21.61
N PRO A 197 -8.11 -36.37 22.41
CA PRO A 197 -9.32 -36.23 23.20
C PRO A 197 -9.16 -34.95 24.04
N GLN A 198 -10.17 -34.08 24.02
CA GLN A 198 -10.24 -32.96 24.95
C GLN A 198 -10.02 -33.52 26.36
N LEU A 199 -9.13 -32.89 27.15
CA LEU A 199 -8.91 -33.31 28.53
C LEU A 199 -10.27 -33.39 29.24
N GLY A 200 -10.74 -34.60 29.56
CA GLY A 200 -12.05 -34.85 30.18
C GLY A 200 -13.12 -35.50 29.31
N ALA A 201 -12.87 -35.82 28.03
CA ALA A 201 -13.81 -36.60 27.24
C ALA A 201 -13.95 -38.02 27.83
N PRO A 202 -15.17 -38.49 28.16
CA PRO A 202 -15.36 -39.80 28.79
C PRO A 202 -14.91 -40.89 27.83
N VAL A 203 -13.91 -41.67 28.23
CA VAL A 203 -13.50 -42.88 27.51
C VAL A 203 -14.62 -43.91 27.74
N ALA A 204 -15.26 -44.36 26.66
CA ALA A 204 -16.29 -45.39 26.73
C ALA A 204 -15.72 -46.64 27.44
N GLY A 205 -16.27 -46.95 28.62
CA GLY A 205 -15.86 -48.11 29.44
C GLY A 205 -15.16 -47.78 30.76
N VAL A 206 -14.69 -46.55 30.98
CA VAL A 206 -14.10 -46.16 32.27
C VAL A 206 -15.06 -45.23 33.03
N LYS A 207 -15.79 -45.78 34.01
CA LYS A 207 -16.47 -44.96 35.01
C LYS A 207 -15.40 -44.27 35.86
N SER A 208 -14.94 -43.09 35.46
CA SER A 208 -14.03 -42.30 36.29
C SER A 208 -14.76 -41.94 37.58
N LYS A 209 -14.33 -42.53 38.71
CA LYS A 209 -14.70 -42.03 40.03
C LYS A 209 -14.07 -40.65 40.19
N PHE A 210 -14.83 -39.62 39.87
CA PHE A 210 -14.50 -38.26 40.26
C PHE A 210 -14.57 -38.21 41.79
N ILE A 211 -13.41 -38.11 42.46
CA ILE A 211 -13.34 -37.71 43.87
C ILE A 211 -13.24 -36.18 43.85
N PRO A 212 -14.27 -35.42 44.28
CA PRO A 212 -14.13 -33.99 44.41
C PRO A 212 -13.17 -33.68 45.56
N ALA A 213 -12.13 -32.90 45.27
CA ALA A 213 -11.24 -32.36 46.27
C ALA A 213 -11.97 -31.31 47.14
N ILE A 214 -12.04 -31.59 48.44
CA ILE A 214 -12.02 -30.69 49.60
C ILE A 214 -13.21 -29.71 49.75
N LYS A 215 -14.04 -29.95 50.79
CA LYS A 215 -15.01 -28.99 51.33
C LYS A 215 -14.30 -27.73 51.83
N PRO A 216 -14.84 -26.51 51.63
CA PRO A 216 -14.34 -25.32 52.31
C PRO A 216 -14.54 -25.47 53.81
N ILE A 217 -13.49 -25.19 54.59
CA ILE A 217 -13.53 -25.04 56.05
C ILE A 217 -14.54 -23.92 56.38
N PRO A 218 -15.52 -24.11 57.28
CA PRO A 218 -16.41 -23.02 57.66
C PRO A 218 -15.61 -21.93 58.38
N ALA A 219 -15.82 -20.68 57.97
CA ALA A 219 -15.22 -19.52 58.59
C ALA A 219 -15.46 -19.51 60.11
N ARG A 220 -14.39 -19.34 60.89
CA ARG A 220 -14.49 -19.06 62.33
C ARG A 220 -15.34 -17.80 62.52
N LYS A 221 -16.36 -17.88 63.37
CA LYS A 221 -17.13 -16.71 63.82
C LYS A 221 -16.16 -15.67 64.43
N PRO A 222 -16.33 -14.37 64.13
CA PRO A 222 -15.54 -13.34 64.79
C PRO A 222 -15.89 -13.30 66.28
N ILE A 223 -14.86 -13.25 67.12
CA ILE A 223 -14.96 -13.02 68.56
C ILE A 223 -15.50 -11.58 68.75
N PRO A 224 -16.54 -11.35 69.56
CA PRO A 224 -17.00 -9.98 69.83
C PRO A 224 -15.90 -9.19 70.56
N ALA A 225 -15.65 -7.97 70.10
CA ALA A 225 -14.69 -7.07 70.72
C ALA A 225 -15.10 -6.77 72.16
N ILE A 226 -14.20 -7.09 73.11
CA ILE A 226 -14.30 -6.64 74.49
C ILE A 226 -14.03 -5.12 74.48
N LYS A 227 -15.03 -4.31 74.86
CA LYS A 227 -14.84 -2.87 75.06
C LYS A 227 -13.72 -2.64 76.10
N PRO A 228 -12.73 -1.76 75.84
CA PRO A 228 -11.74 -1.40 76.84
C PRO A 228 -12.40 -0.68 78.03
N LEU A 229 -11.82 -0.85 79.21
CA LEU A 229 -12.37 -0.45 80.52
C LEU A 229 -12.51 1.08 80.74
N GLY A 230 -12.39 1.90 79.70
CA GLY A 230 -12.44 3.38 79.78
C GLY A 230 -13.75 4.02 79.35
N GLU A 231 -14.71 3.27 78.79
CA GLU A 231 -15.99 3.81 78.30
C GLU A 231 -17.20 3.10 78.92
N ARG A 232 -17.19 2.98 80.24
CA ARG A 232 -18.41 2.78 81.04
C ARG A 232 -18.60 3.99 81.95
N GLY A 233 -19.20 5.03 81.37
CA GLY A 233 -19.68 6.24 82.02
C GLY A 233 -20.84 6.77 81.21
#